data_AF-A0A3N5X188-F1
#
_entry.id   AF-A0A3N5X188-F1
#
_cell.length_a   1.000
_cell.length_b   1.000
_cell.length_c   1.000
_cell.angle_alpha   90.00
_cell.angle_beta   90.00
_cell.angle_gamma   90.00
#
_symmetry.space_group_name_H-M   'P 1'
#
loop_
_entity.id
_entity.type
_entity.pdbx_description
1 polymer ?
#
loop_
_entity_poly.entity_id
_entity_poly.type
_entity_poly.pdbx_seq_one_letter_code
_entity_poly.pdbx_strand_id
1 'polypeptide(L)'
;MGLFRREAGGGQGVPGARASGRRHDPRHPRPIGDRAVILCSVVGEAISTVKHASLDRRKLLLLQPVTPEGRPDGERFLALDTVGAGRGEVVLVNQEGR
;
A
#
# COMPACT_ATOMS: atom_id res chain seq x y z
N MET A 1 -38.63 -15.60 43.16
CA MET A 1 -39.82 -14.72 43.14
C MET A 1 -39.30 -13.29 42.95
N GLY A 2 -39.49 -12.71 41.77
CA GLY A 2 -38.96 -11.37 41.42
C GLY A 2 -38.58 -11.24 39.94
N LEU A 3 -39.59 -11.23 39.07
CA LEU A 3 -39.53 -10.84 37.65
C LEU A 3 -39.45 -9.30 37.48
N PHE A 4 -39.26 -8.86 36.22
CA PHE A 4 -39.35 -7.51 35.61
C PHE A 4 -37.99 -6.91 35.22
N ARG A 5 -37.73 -6.35 34.01
CA ARG A 5 -38.56 -5.91 32.87
C ARG A 5 -37.66 -5.60 31.65
N ARG A 6 -38.25 -5.64 30.45
CA ARG A 6 -37.77 -5.19 29.12
C ARG A 6 -36.83 -3.97 29.12
N GLU A 7 -35.88 -4.00 28.18
CA GLU A 7 -35.50 -2.86 27.34
C GLU A 7 -35.37 -3.37 25.90
N ALA A 8 -36.01 -2.67 24.96
CA ALA A 8 -35.90 -2.89 23.54
C ALA A 8 -34.85 -1.93 22.99
N GLY A 9 -33.78 -2.46 22.39
CA GLY A 9 -32.77 -1.68 21.68
C GLY A 9 -32.75 -2.10 20.22
N GLY A 10 -33.50 -1.40 19.38
CA GLY A 10 -33.44 -1.53 17.93
C GLY A 10 -32.36 -0.63 17.33
N GLY A 11 -31.77 -1.11 16.25
CA GLY A 11 -30.99 -0.31 15.30
C GLY A 11 -29.47 -0.47 15.43
N GLN A 12 -28.68 -0.58 14.38
CA GLN A 12 -28.90 -0.57 12.93
C GLN A 12 -27.71 -1.34 12.36
N GLY A 13 -27.94 -2.19 11.35
CA GLY A 13 -26.86 -2.81 10.59
C GLY A 13 -25.95 -1.72 10.02
N VAL A 14 -24.64 -1.91 10.12
CA VAL A 14 -23.67 -1.10 9.39
C VAL A 14 -23.96 -1.26 7.90
N PRO A 15 -24.47 -0.22 7.21
CA PRO A 15 -24.70 -0.31 5.78
C PRO A 15 -23.34 -0.25 5.09
N GLY A 16 -23.15 -1.12 4.11
CA GLY A 16 -21.96 -1.14 3.26
C GLY A 16 -21.60 0.27 2.82
N ALA A 17 -20.37 0.68 3.11
CA ALA A 17 -19.76 1.85 2.51
C ALA A 17 -19.66 1.56 1.02
N ARG A 18 -20.72 1.96 0.30
CA ARG A 18 -20.78 2.07 -1.14
C ARG A 18 -19.50 2.78 -1.56
N ALA A 19 -18.67 2.10 -2.35
CA ALA A 19 -17.54 2.70 -3.03
C ALA A 19 -18.08 3.76 -3.99
N SER A 20 -18.35 4.95 -3.45
CA SER A 20 -18.85 6.11 -4.15
C SER A 20 -17.75 6.60 -5.07
N GLY A 21 -17.88 6.28 -6.35
CA GLY A 21 -17.20 6.95 -7.46
C GLY A 21 -15.69 7.08 -7.28
N ARG A 22 -14.94 6.14 -7.84
CA ARG A 22 -13.56 6.39 -8.28
C ARG A 22 -13.61 7.53 -9.29
N ARG A 23 -13.62 8.77 -8.81
CA ARG A 23 -13.44 9.96 -9.63
C ARG A 23 -12.02 9.83 -10.18
N HIS A 24 -11.96 9.45 -11.44
CA HIS A 24 -10.74 9.32 -12.21
C HIS A 24 -10.07 10.70 -12.25
N ASP A 25 -9.03 10.92 -11.43
CA ASP A 25 -8.22 12.15 -11.51
C ASP A 25 -7.38 12.05 -12.81
N PRO A 26 -7.64 12.91 -13.82
CA PRO A 26 -6.89 12.89 -15.08
C PRO A 26 -5.43 13.31 -14.92
N ARG A 27 -5.04 13.84 -13.76
CA ARG A 27 -3.66 14.22 -13.44
C ARG A 27 -2.84 13.06 -12.90
N HIS A 28 -3.46 11.90 -12.67
CA HIS A 28 -2.70 10.68 -12.39
C HIS A 28 -2.17 10.12 -13.71
N PRO A 29 -0.84 9.98 -13.88
CA PRO A 29 -0.27 9.42 -15.09
C PRO A 29 -0.90 8.05 -15.35
N ARG A 30 -1.56 7.90 -16.50
CA ARG A 30 -1.87 6.55 -16.98
C ARG A 30 -0.54 5.85 -17.20
N PRO A 31 -0.39 4.56 -16.81
CA PRO A 31 0.85 3.85 -17.05
C PRO A 31 1.17 3.97 -18.55
N ILE A 32 2.27 4.66 -18.84
CA ILE A 32 2.84 4.76 -20.19
C ILE A 32 3.38 3.36 -20.48
N GLY A 33 2.67 2.61 -21.33
CA GLY A 33 3.09 1.36 -21.99
C GLY A 33 3.90 0.34 -21.18
N ASP A 34 3.30 -0.83 -20.90
CA ASP A 34 3.92 -2.12 -20.51
C ASP A 34 4.98 -2.18 -19.37
N ARG A 35 5.47 -1.07 -18.83
CA ARG A 35 6.38 -0.99 -17.66
C ARG A 35 6.10 0.28 -16.86
N ALA A 36 5.43 0.14 -15.72
CA ALA A 36 5.11 1.27 -14.87
C ALA A 36 6.29 1.57 -13.91
N VAL A 37 6.87 2.76 -14.01
CA VAL A 37 7.76 3.30 -12.99
C VAL A 37 6.95 4.13 -12.00
N ILE A 38 7.16 3.92 -10.70
CA ILE A 38 6.37 4.52 -9.61
C ILE A 38 7.30 5.34 -8.69
N LEU A 39 6.84 6.50 -8.23
CA LEU A 39 7.53 7.30 -7.22
C LEU A 39 7.16 6.80 -5.82
N CYS A 40 8.17 6.48 -5.01
CA CYS A 40 8.00 5.92 -3.67
C CYS A 40 8.90 6.62 -2.65
N SER A 41 8.49 6.60 -1.40
CA SER A 41 9.38 6.85 -0.25
C SER A 41 9.76 5.52 0.40
N VAL A 42 11.02 5.40 0.83
CA VAL A 42 11.51 4.21 1.54
C VAL A 42 11.07 4.30 3.00
N VAL A 43 10.15 3.43 3.41
CA VAL A 43 9.71 3.34 4.81
C VAL A 43 10.79 2.65 5.63
N GLY A 44 11.45 1.63 5.10
CA GLY A 44 12.50 0.91 5.81
C GLY A 44 12.83 -0.41 5.13
N GLU A 45 13.46 -1.30 5.89
CA GLU A 45 13.91 -2.60 5.40
C GLU A 45 13.04 -3.73 5.95
N ALA A 46 12.84 -4.76 5.14
CA ALA A 46 12.17 -5.99 5.56
C ALA A 46 13.20 -7.13 5.65
N ILE A 47 13.14 -7.90 6.73
CA ILE A 47 14.01 -9.06 6.96
C ILE A 47 13.19 -10.34 6.86
N SER A 48 13.71 -11.33 6.13
CA SER A 48 13.15 -12.67 6.09
C SER A 48 14.24 -13.74 6.18
N THR A 49 14.06 -14.65 7.14
CA THR A 49 14.88 -15.86 7.34
C THR A 49 14.46 -17.01 6.43
N VAL A 50 13.20 -17.01 5.95
CA VAL A 50 12.65 -18.02 5.04
C VAL A 50 12.13 -17.34 3.79
N LYS A 51 12.83 -17.55 2.66
CA LYS A 51 12.52 -16.96 1.36
C LYS A 51 13.06 -17.87 0.26
N HIS A 52 12.62 -17.63 -0.97
CA HIS A 52 13.17 -18.35 -2.12
C HIS A 52 14.67 -18.02 -2.29
N ALA A 53 15.48 -19.01 -2.69
CA ALA A 53 16.94 -18.87 -2.80
C ALA A 53 17.39 -17.74 -3.76
N SER A 54 16.57 -17.40 -4.76
CA SER A 54 16.85 -16.26 -5.66
C SER A 54 16.87 -14.90 -4.94
N LEU A 55 16.30 -14.81 -3.74
CA LEU A 55 16.28 -13.62 -2.90
C LEU A 55 17.43 -13.61 -1.88
N ASP A 56 18.34 -14.58 -1.92
CA ASP A 56 19.48 -14.60 -1.02
C ASP A 56 20.42 -13.42 -1.26
N ARG A 57 20.84 -12.82 -0.15
CA ARG A 57 21.68 -11.60 -0.13
C ARG A 57 21.08 -10.42 -0.89
N ARG A 58 19.76 -10.43 -1.13
CA ARG A 58 19.03 -9.28 -1.64
C ARG A 58 18.42 -8.51 -0.47
N LYS A 59 18.64 -7.20 -0.47
CA LYS A 59 18.02 -6.29 0.49
C LYS A 59 16.58 -5.99 0.02
N LEU A 60 15.63 -6.13 0.94
CA LEU A 60 14.22 -5.85 0.69
C LEU A 60 13.84 -4.53 1.34
N LEU A 61 13.24 -3.64 0.57
CA LEU A 61 12.73 -2.36 1.03
C LEU A 61 11.22 -2.38 1.13
N LEU A 62 10.68 -1.87 2.24
CA LEU A 62 9.27 -1.53 2.34
C LEU A 62 9.07 -0.11 1.79
N LEU A 63 8.27 0.00 0.74
CA LEU A 63 8.05 1.24 0.01
C LEU A 63 6.61 1.72 0.17
N GLN A 64 6.45 3.03 0.27
CA GLN A 64 5.17 3.71 0.21
C GLN A 64 5.11 4.48 -1.11
N PRO A 65 4.22 4.16 -2.07
CA PRO A 65 3.93 5.02 -3.19
C PRO A 65 3.59 6.44 -2.71
N VAL A 66 4.10 7.45 -3.40
CA VAL A 66 3.82 8.86 -3.10
C VAL A 66 3.52 9.67 -4.34
N THR A 67 2.70 10.70 -4.19
CA THR A 67 2.54 11.75 -5.19
C THR A 67 3.84 12.57 -5.31
N PRO A 68 4.01 13.39 -6.37
CA PRO A 68 5.16 14.29 -6.48
C PRO A 68 5.33 15.26 -5.30
N GLU A 69 4.23 15.57 -4.59
CA GLU A 69 4.23 16.39 -3.38
C GLU A 69 4.60 15.60 -2.11
N GLY A 70 4.94 14.31 -2.24
CA GLY A 70 5.35 13.45 -1.14
C GLY A 70 4.20 12.88 -0.31
N ARG A 71 2.95 12.98 -0.76
CA ARG A 71 1.80 12.43 -0.04
C ARG A 71 1.61 10.95 -0.39
N PRO A 72 1.23 10.07 0.55
CA PRO A 72 0.95 8.66 0.26
C PRO A 72 -0.08 8.48 -0.87
N ASP A 73 0.20 7.60 -1.83
CA ASP A 73 -0.63 7.34 -3.02
C ASP A 73 -0.81 5.84 -3.30
N GLY A 74 -1.45 5.13 -2.37
CA GLY A 74 -1.77 3.70 -2.50
C GLY A 74 -1.11 2.82 -1.43
N GLU A 75 -1.15 1.51 -1.68
CA GLU A 75 -0.69 0.51 -0.73
C GLU A 75 0.83 0.34 -0.73
N ARG A 76 1.38 0.02 0.44
CA ARG A 76 2.80 -0.27 0.60
C ARG A 76 3.13 -1.63 -0.01
N PHE A 77 4.34 -1.76 -0.53
CA PHE A 77 4.82 -3.01 -1.13
C PHE A 77 6.32 -3.21 -0.89
N LEU A 78 6.80 -4.43 -1.13
CA LEU A 78 8.22 -4.75 -1.05
C LEU A 78 8.90 -4.61 -2.41
N ALA A 79 10.12 -4.11 -2.42
CA ALA A 79 10.98 -4.06 -3.60
C ALA A 79 12.40 -4.54 -3.27
N LEU A 80 13.13 -4.98 -4.29
CA LEU A 80 14.56 -5.28 -4.18
C LEU A 80 15.35 -3.98 -4.28
N ASP A 81 16.31 -3.78 -3.37
CA ASP A 81 17.31 -2.72 -3.52
C ASP A 81 18.44 -3.18 -4.46
N THR A 82 18.69 -2.39 -5.49
CA THR A 82 19.78 -2.58 -6.46
C THR A 82 20.75 -1.40 -6.52
N VAL A 83 20.49 -0.33 -5.77
CA VAL A 83 21.22 0.95 -5.87
C VAL A 83 21.76 1.44 -4.53
N GLY A 84 21.38 0.83 -3.41
CA GLY A 84 21.84 1.19 -2.07
C GLY A 84 20.92 2.19 -1.36
N ALA A 85 19.60 2.12 -1.61
CA ALA A 85 18.66 3.06 -1.02
C ALA A 85 18.41 2.83 0.48
N GLY A 86 18.16 3.92 1.19
CA GLY A 86 17.97 3.98 2.64
C GLY A 86 16.61 4.53 3.06
N ARG A 87 16.24 4.30 4.32
CA ARG A 87 15.00 4.83 4.90
C ARG A 87 14.92 6.35 4.76
N GLY A 88 13.76 6.84 4.33
CA GLY A 88 13.45 8.26 4.16
C GLY A 88 13.80 8.81 2.77
N GLU A 89 14.53 8.07 1.95
CA GLU A 89 14.82 8.48 0.58
C GLU A 89 13.58 8.35 -0.31
N VAL A 90 13.50 9.23 -1.31
CA VAL A 90 12.50 9.17 -2.39
C VAL A 90 13.16 8.49 -3.59
N VAL A 91 12.52 7.44 -4.09
CA VAL A 91 13.06 6.55 -5.12
C VAL A 91 12.06 6.35 -6.24
N LEU A 92 12.58 6.05 -7.43
CA LEU A 92 11.79 5.54 -8.55
C LEU A 92 11.90 4.02 -8.59
N VAL A 93 10.76 3.35 -8.74
CA VAL A 93 10.66 1.89 -8.69
C VAL A 93 10.11 1.39 -10.00
N ASN A 94 10.86 0.53 -10.69
CA ASN A 94 10.33 -0.20 -11.84
C ASN A 94 9.44 -1.35 -11.34
N GLN A 95 8.15 -1.31 -11.68
CA GLN A 95 7.20 -2.36 -11.32
C GLN A 95 6.88 -3.22 -12.54
N GLU A 96 7.37 -4.46 -12.52
CA GLU A 96 7.13 -5.47 -13.56
C GLU A 96 6.24 -6.61 -13.02
N GLY A 97 5.53 -7.32 -13.90
CA GLY A 97 4.84 -8.57 -13.56
C GLY A 97 3.51 -8.44 -12.78
N ARG A 98 2.72 -7.39 -13.08
CA ARG A 98 1.38 -7.21 -12.49
C ARG A 98 0.32 -8.07 -13.17
#